data_AF-A0A956WZD6-F1
#
_entry.id   AF-A0A956WZD6-F1
#
_cell.length_a   1.000
_cell.length_b   1.000
_cell.length_c   1.000
_cell.angle_alpha   90.00
_cell.angle_beta   90.00
_cell.angle_gamma   90.00
#
_symmetry.space_group_name_H-M   'P 1'
#
loop_
_entity.id
_entity.type
_entity.pdbx_description
1 polymer ?
#
loop_
_entity_poly.entity_id
_entity_poly.type
_entity_poly.pdbx_seq_one_letter_code
_entity_poly.pdbx_strand_id
1 'polypeptide(L)'
;MFGTGLIKGLGVTIKHFVDTYVDDVKAIPSRYAYGYDAMRQMPDEEGLFTIQYPDEKRELPERFRYIPMLIYDTPKQEDRCTACGICAKVCPPQCIWIVR
;
A
#
# COMPACT_ATOMS: atom_id res chain seq x y z
N MET A 1 -44.80 3.61 6.54
CA MET A 1 -43.77 2.80 7.23
C MET A 1 -42.78 2.12 6.27
N PHE A 2 -42.54 2.63 5.04
CA PHE A 2 -41.62 2.00 4.06
C PHE A 2 -40.69 2.97 3.30
N GLY A 3 -40.82 4.30 3.48
CA GLY A 3 -40.08 5.29 2.67
C GLY A 3 -38.95 6.03 3.38
N THR A 4 -39.01 6.20 4.70
CA THR A 4 -38.02 7.00 5.44
C THR A 4 -36.64 6.34 5.47
N GLY A 5 -36.58 5.01 5.52
CA GLY A 5 -35.32 4.25 5.41
C GLY A 5 -34.69 4.37 4.02
N LEU A 6 -35.51 4.29 2.97
CA LEU A 6 -35.06 4.42 1.58
C LEU A 6 -34.47 5.81 1.30
N ILE A 7 -35.17 6.87 1.75
CA ILE A 7 -34.71 8.26 1.57
C ILE A 7 -33.41 8.50 2.34
N LYS A 8 -33.28 7.97 3.56
CA LYS A 8 -32.03 8.05 4.33
C LYS A 8 -30.88 7.33 3.63
N GLY A 9 -31.12 6.12 3.12
CA GLY A 9 -30.12 5.36 2.36
C GLY A 9 -29.67 6.10 1.11
N LEU A 10 -30.62 6.61 0.32
CA LEU A 10 -30.33 7.40 -0.87
C LEU A 10 -29.54 8.67 -0.52
N GLY A 11 -29.92 9.35 0.57
CA GLY A 11 -29.20 10.54 1.05
C GLY A 11 -27.74 10.24 1.42
N VAL A 12 -27.47 9.10 2.06
CA VAL A 12 -26.10 8.66 2.36
C VAL A 12 -25.33 8.35 1.07
N THR A 13 -25.94 7.67 0.10
CA THR A 13 -25.27 7.39 -1.18
C THR A 13 -24.95 8.65 -1.98
N ILE A 14 -25.88 9.62 -2.00
CA ILE A 14 -25.67 10.90 -2.68
C ILE A 14 -24.55 11.69 -1.99
N LYS A 15 -24.52 11.69 -0.65
CA LYS A 15 -23.43 12.32 0.10
C LYS A 15 -22.07 11.75 -0.32
N HIS A 16 -21.89 10.43 -0.26
CA HIS A 16 -20.62 9.81 -0.65
C HIS A 16 -20.26 10.06 -2.12
N PHE A 17 -21.23 10.00 -3.03
CA PHE A 17 -20.99 10.29 -4.44
C PHE A 17 -20.47 11.73 -4.66
N VAL A 18 -21.10 12.70 -4.00
CA VAL A 18 -20.68 14.11 -4.09
C VAL A 18 -19.32 14.31 -3.44
N ASP A 19 -19.09 13.74 -2.25
CA ASP A 19 -17.82 13.85 -1.54
C ASP A 19 -16.66 13.29 -2.40
N THR A 20 -16.83 12.13 -3.04
CA THR A 20 -15.83 11.55 -3.95
C THR A 20 -15.49 12.44 -5.15
N TYR A 21 -16.50 13.02 -5.82
CA TYR A 21 -16.26 13.82 -7.03
C TYR A 21 -15.70 15.22 -6.73
N VAL A 22 -16.01 15.74 -5.56
CA VAL A 22 -15.62 17.10 -5.14
C VAL A 22 -14.26 17.12 -4.44
N ASP A 23 -13.83 16.00 -3.86
CA ASP A 23 -12.50 15.84 -3.23
C ASP A 23 -11.36 16.18 -4.21
N ASP A 24 -11.43 15.67 -5.45
CA ASP A 24 -10.46 15.97 -6.51
C ASP A 24 -10.44 17.44 -6.96
N VAL A 25 -11.56 18.17 -6.75
CA VAL A 25 -11.72 19.58 -7.17
C VAL A 25 -11.33 20.56 -6.07
N LYS A 26 -11.46 20.17 -4.79
CA LYS A 26 -11.19 21.05 -3.63
C LYS A 26 -9.75 21.01 -3.14
N ALA A 27 -8.99 19.94 -3.44
CA ALA A 27 -7.59 19.88 -3.10
C ALA A 27 -6.78 20.84 -4.01
N ILE A 28 -6.21 21.89 -3.43
CA ILE A 28 -5.10 22.65 -4.03
C ILE A 28 -3.87 22.34 -3.16
N PRO A 29 -2.86 21.62 -3.66
CA PRO A 29 -2.74 21.04 -5.00
C PRO A 29 -3.69 19.85 -5.20
N SER A 30 -4.13 19.61 -6.43
CA SER A 30 -4.97 18.44 -6.72
C SER A 30 -4.20 17.18 -6.36
N ARG A 31 -4.92 16.10 -6.01
CA ARG A 31 -4.31 14.78 -5.77
C ARG A 31 -3.37 14.31 -6.90
N TYR A 32 -3.55 14.87 -8.09
CA TYR A 32 -2.79 14.61 -9.31
C TYR A 32 -1.75 15.68 -9.67
N ALA A 33 -1.69 16.81 -8.96
CA ALA A 33 -0.84 17.95 -9.31
C ALA A 33 0.63 17.76 -8.90
N TYR A 34 0.91 16.93 -7.89
CA TYR A 34 2.26 16.55 -7.49
C TYR A 34 2.53 15.12 -7.92
N GLY A 35 3.27 14.96 -9.02
CA GLY A 35 3.56 13.66 -9.61
C GLY A 35 4.27 12.71 -8.63
N TYR A 36 3.91 11.44 -8.68
CA TYR A 36 4.64 10.28 -8.16
C TYR A 36 5.08 10.33 -6.68
N ASP A 37 4.56 11.22 -5.85
CA ASP A 37 4.75 11.13 -4.40
C ASP A 37 3.67 10.18 -3.89
N ALA A 38 4.14 9.08 -3.31
CA ALA A 38 3.29 7.93 -3.12
C ALA A 38 2.22 8.25 -2.05
N MET A 39 0.98 7.85 -2.31
CA MET A 39 -0.11 8.17 -1.39
C MET A 39 -0.02 7.24 -0.18
N ARG A 40 -0.03 7.83 1.02
CA ARG A 40 -0.39 7.09 2.23
C ARG A 40 -1.90 7.02 2.27
N GLN A 41 -2.47 5.85 2.00
CA GLN A 41 -3.87 5.57 2.28
C GLN A 41 -4.06 5.61 3.80
N MET A 42 -4.34 6.78 4.33
CA MET A 42 -4.53 6.96 5.76
C MET A 42 -5.97 6.58 6.14
N PRO A 43 -6.22 6.08 7.36
CA PRO A 43 -7.57 5.69 7.78
C PRO A 43 -8.57 6.85 7.87
N ASP A 44 -8.07 8.10 7.94
CA ASP A 44 -8.84 9.34 8.06
C ASP A 44 -9.12 10.02 6.70
N GLU A 45 -8.75 9.37 5.60
CA GLU A 45 -8.93 9.90 4.26
C GLU A 45 -10.41 9.84 3.84
N GLU A 46 -11.04 11.01 3.67
CA GLU A 46 -12.40 11.16 3.15
C GLU A 46 -12.39 11.31 1.62
N GLY A 47 -13.42 10.85 0.92
CA GLY A 47 -13.51 10.95 -0.55
C GLY A 47 -13.07 9.69 -1.30
N LEU A 48 -12.29 9.82 -2.38
CA LEU A 48 -11.85 8.69 -3.20
C LEU A 48 -10.73 7.90 -2.50
N PHE A 49 -11.05 6.77 -1.88
CA PHE A 49 -10.05 5.96 -1.15
C PHE A 49 -9.15 5.11 -2.07
N THR A 50 -9.60 4.81 -3.29
CA THR A 50 -8.92 3.89 -4.21
C THR A 50 -7.85 4.59 -5.04
N ILE A 51 -6.76 3.88 -5.33
CA ILE A 51 -5.72 4.32 -6.26
C ILE A 51 -5.79 3.57 -7.60
N GLN A 52 -5.29 4.17 -8.68
CA GLN A 52 -5.24 3.56 -10.02
C GLN A 52 -3.94 2.77 -10.24
N TYR A 53 -3.87 1.54 -9.71
CA TYR A 53 -2.74 0.65 -9.98
C TYR A 53 -2.76 0.17 -11.45
N PRO A 54 -1.63 0.17 -12.20
CA PRO A 54 -0.23 0.33 -11.75
C PRO A 54 0.36 1.73 -11.86
N ASP A 55 -0.39 2.69 -12.41
CA ASP A 55 0.07 4.06 -12.67
C ASP A 55 0.33 4.81 -11.36
N GLU A 56 -0.54 4.59 -10.37
CA GLU A 56 -0.36 5.03 -8.99
C GLU A 56 0.05 3.86 -8.10
N LYS A 57 1.02 4.11 -7.20
CA LYS A 57 1.49 3.14 -6.20
C LYS A 57 1.37 3.71 -4.79
N ARG A 58 1.09 2.81 -3.86
CA ARG A 58 1.03 3.13 -2.42
C ARG A 58 2.42 3.32 -1.86
N GLU A 59 2.57 4.21 -0.87
CA GLU A 59 3.76 4.20 -0.03
C GLU A 59 3.81 2.92 0.79
N LEU A 60 4.87 2.16 0.62
CA LEU A 60 5.16 1.03 1.48
C LEU A 60 5.84 1.55 2.76
N PRO A 61 5.44 1.07 3.95
CA PRO A 61 6.13 1.42 5.17
C PRO A 61 7.56 0.87 5.17
N GLU A 62 8.47 1.50 5.92
CA GLU A 62 9.89 1.09 5.99
C GLU A 62 10.08 -0.39 6.34
N ARG A 63 9.20 -0.95 7.19
CA ARG A 63 9.24 -2.35 7.64
C ARG A 63 8.41 -3.31 6.79
N PHE A 64 8.06 -2.91 5.57
CA PHE A 64 7.31 -3.77 4.66
C PHE A 64 8.11 -5.03 4.32
N ARG A 65 7.49 -6.19 4.50
CA ARG A 65 8.12 -7.49 4.22
C ARG A 65 7.80 -7.87 2.78
N TYR A 66 8.84 -7.89 1.93
CA TYR A 66 8.73 -8.29 0.53
C TYR A 66 9.54 -9.56 0.25
N ILE A 67 9.89 -9.78 -1.01
CA ILE A 67 10.71 -10.91 -1.46
C ILE A 67 12.06 -10.87 -0.71
N PRO A 68 12.45 -11.96 -0.03
CA PRO A 68 13.77 -12.07 0.59
C PRO A 68 14.89 -11.95 -0.45
N MET A 69 15.90 -11.13 -0.18
CA MET A 69 17.04 -10.90 -1.07
C MET A 69 18.34 -11.14 -0.32
N LEU A 70 19.35 -11.67 -1.01
CA LEU A 70 20.71 -11.72 -0.48
C LEU A 70 21.33 -10.32 -0.60
N ILE A 71 21.88 -9.82 0.51
CA ILE A 71 22.54 -8.53 0.54
C ILE A 71 23.98 -8.71 0.07
N TYR A 72 24.37 -7.94 -0.94
CA TYR A 72 25.73 -7.88 -1.45
C TYR A 72 26.54 -6.81 -0.72
N ASP A 73 27.79 -7.11 -0.37
CA ASP A 73 28.71 -6.17 0.26
C ASP A 73 29.60 -5.50 -0.81
N THR A 74 29.31 -4.24 -1.15
CA THR A 74 30.03 -3.51 -2.20
C THR A 74 31.53 -3.30 -1.91
N PRO A 75 31.98 -2.94 -0.69
CA PRO A 75 33.41 -2.82 -0.40
C PRO A 75 34.19 -4.15 -0.44
N LYS A 76 33.56 -5.27 -0.11
CA LYS A 76 34.22 -6.60 -0.12
C LYS A 76 34.03 -7.38 -1.41
N GLN A 77 33.13 -6.94 -2.28
CA GLN A 77 32.75 -7.61 -3.52
C GLN A 77 32.25 -9.06 -3.31
N GLU A 78 31.54 -9.33 -2.22
CA GLU A 78 31.00 -10.66 -1.91
C GLU A 78 29.58 -10.58 -1.33
N ASP A 79 28.86 -11.70 -1.34
CA ASP A 79 27.59 -11.83 -0.64
C ASP A 79 27.79 -11.87 0.87
N ARG A 80 26.88 -11.27 1.64
CA ARG A 80 26.92 -11.37 3.13
C ARG A 80 26.57 -12.75 3.68
N CYS A 81 26.08 -13.65 2.83
CA CYS A 81 25.66 -14.98 3.25
C CYS A 81 26.88 -15.90 3.47
N THR A 82 26.99 -16.50 4.65
CA THR A 82 28.07 -17.45 4.98
C THR A 82 27.62 -18.91 4.95
N ALA A 83 26.46 -19.21 4.35
CA ALA A 83 25.86 -20.54 4.32
C ALA A 83 25.67 -21.20 5.72
N CYS A 84 25.51 -20.40 6.78
CA CYS A 84 25.36 -20.88 8.15
C CYS A 84 24.09 -21.71 8.39
N GLY A 85 23.03 -21.51 7.57
CA GLY A 85 21.77 -22.26 7.66
C GLY A 85 20.80 -21.82 8.76
N ILE A 86 21.09 -20.75 9.51
CA ILE A 86 20.20 -20.26 10.58
C ILE A 86 18.86 -19.78 10.00
N CYS A 87 18.87 -19.13 8.83
CA CYS A 87 17.65 -18.69 8.13
C CYS A 87 16.74 -19.87 7.76
N ALA A 88 17.30 -21.00 7.30
CA ALA A 88 16.54 -22.22 7.01
C ALA A 88 15.98 -22.86 8.28
N LYS A 89 16.76 -22.88 9.37
CA LYS A 89 16.33 -23.44 10.66
C LYS A 89 15.16 -22.67 11.29
N VAL A 90 15.16 -21.34 11.19
CA VAL A 90 14.11 -20.50 11.80
C VAL A 90 12.87 -20.33 10.92
N CYS A 91 12.95 -20.69 9.64
CA CYS A 91 11.87 -20.53 8.67
C CYS A 91 10.63 -21.37 9.07
N PRO A 92 9.49 -20.74 9.46
CA PRO A 92 8.30 -21.48 9.85
C PRO A 92 7.72 -22.40 8.74
N PRO A 93 7.63 -21.96 7.47
CA PRO A 93 7.15 -22.84 6.39
C PRO A 93 8.24 -23.75 5.80
N GLN A 94 9.48 -23.71 6.32
CA GLN A 94 10.61 -24.52 5.84
C GLN A 94 10.86 -24.42 4.32
N CYS A 95 10.69 -23.24 3.72
CA CYS A 95 10.82 -23.03 2.27
C CYS A 95 12.23 -22.64 1.79
N ILE A 96 13.23 -22.66 2.68
CA ILE A 96 14.61 -22.26 2.38
C ILE A 96 15.50 -23.50 2.38
N TRP A 97 16.23 -23.73 1.30
CA TRP A 97 17.22 -24.79 1.18
C TRP A 97 18.62 -24.21 0.94
N ILE A 98 19.61 -24.68 1.71
CA ILE A 98 21.00 -24.24 1.59
C ILE A 98 21.83 -25.40 1.02
N VAL A 99 22.38 -25.19 -0.16
CA VAL A 99 23.36 -26.10 -0.80
C VAL A 99 24.76 -25.64 -0.40
N ARG A 100 25.61 -26.58 0.01
CA ARG A 100 27.00 -26.34 0.40
C ARG A 100 27.94 -27.06 -0.54
#